data_AF-A0AAW3NB78-F1
#
_entry.id   AF-A0AAW3NB78-F1
#
_cell.length_a   1.000
_cell.length_b   1.000
_cell.length_c   1.000
_cell.angle_alpha   90.00
_cell.angle_beta   90.00
_cell.angle_gamma   90.00
#
_symmetry.space_group_name_H-M   'P 1'
#
loop_
_entity.id
_entity.type
_entity.pdbx_description
1 polymer ?
#
loop_
_entity_poly.entity_id
_entity_poly.type
_entity_poly.pdbx_seq_one_letter_code
_entity_poly.pdbx_strand_id
1 'polypeptide(L)'
;MPNVTIYIPAGQMPSDERLAELSRDCVKLCTSVLAAALENVHVIYVDVRHGHGHPVFAEVQYRVETFRPPAVMNQFMEALENAIARCTGLTARIRCFGHAASNIHARN
;
A
#
# COMPACT_ATOMS: atom_id res chain seq x y z
N MET A 1 9.79 2.72 -6.80
CA MET A 1 8.97 3.89 -6.45
C MET A 1 7.52 3.50 -6.19
N PRO A 2 7.21 2.53 -5.31
CA PRO A 2 5.85 2.34 -4.84
C PRO A 2 5.52 3.33 -3.72
N ASN A 3 4.42 4.04 -3.86
CA ASN A 3 3.78 4.78 -2.78
C ASN A 3 2.56 3.99 -2.33
N VAL A 4 2.48 3.68 -1.05
CA VAL A 4 1.35 2.98 -0.42
C VAL A 4 0.66 3.95 0.52
N THR A 5 -0.53 4.39 0.17
CA THR A 5 -1.36 5.26 1.02
C THR A 5 -2.55 4.48 1.54
N ILE A 6 -2.67 4.41 2.87
CA ILE A 6 -3.72 3.67 3.55
C ILE A 6 -4.61 4.67 4.27
N TYR A 7 -5.83 4.81 3.77
CA TYR A 7 -6.87 5.66 4.31
C TYR A 7 -7.70 4.84 5.31
N ILE A 8 -7.74 5.28 6.56
CA ILE A 8 -8.39 4.58 7.68
C ILE A 8 -9.43 5.50 8.33
N PRO A 9 -10.61 5.01 8.75
CA PRO A 9 -11.64 5.86 9.32
C PRO A 9 -11.19 6.49 10.64
N ALA A 10 -11.59 7.75 10.84
CA ALA A 10 -11.40 8.46 12.11
C ALA A 10 -11.97 7.68 13.29
N GLY A 11 -11.14 7.52 14.33
CA GLY A 11 -11.45 6.71 15.51
C GLY A 11 -11.20 5.20 15.35
N GLN A 12 -10.80 4.73 14.17
CA GLN A 12 -10.41 3.33 13.91
C GLN A 12 -8.95 3.19 13.47
N MET A 13 -8.17 4.27 13.54
CA MET A 13 -6.71 4.21 13.38
C MET A 13 -6.14 3.27 14.47
N PRO A 14 -5.35 2.25 14.11
CA PRO A 14 -4.78 1.35 15.10
C PRO A 14 -3.64 2.04 15.87
N SER A 15 -3.12 1.39 16.92
CA SER A 15 -2.03 1.95 17.70
C SER A 15 -0.75 2.11 16.89
N ASP A 16 0.15 2.99 17.35
CA ASP A 16 1.46 3.22 16.71
C ASP A 16 2.27 1.93 16.53
N GLU A 17 2.17 0.98 17.47
CA GLU A 17 2.82 -0.32 17.35
C GLU A 17 2.28 -1.14 16.16
N ARG A 18 0.95 -1.17 16.00
CA ARG A 18 0.30 -1.85 14.86
C ARG A 18 0.59 -1.13 13.54
N LEU A 19 0.65 0.21 13.54
CA LEU A 19 1.04 0.99 12.37
C LEU A 19 2.49 0.75 11.98
N ALA A 20 3.41 0.71 12.95
CA ALA A 20 4.81 0.39 12.71
C ALA A 20 4.97 -1.03 12.15
N GLU A 21 4.16 -1.98 12.62
CA GLU A 21 4.13 -3.33 12.07
C GLU A 21 3.61 -3.37 10.63
N LEU A 22 2.48 -2.71 10.36
CA LEU A 22 1.94 -2.60 9.01
C LEU A 22 2.93 -1.90 8.07
N SER A 23 3.66 -0.88 8.56
CA SER A 23 4.70 -0.19 7.79
C SER A 23 5.82 -1.14 7.37
N ARG A 24 6.30 -1.98 8.31
CA ARG A 24 7.32 -3.00 8.01
C ARG A 24 6.82 -4.01 6.99
N ASP A 25 5.57 -4.44 7.09
CA ASP A 25 4.97 -5.34 6.11
C ASP A 25 4.87 -4.69 4.72
N CYS A 26 4.36 -3.45 4.64
CA CYS A 26 4.30 -2.70 3.38
C CYS A 26 5.70 -2.55 2.75
N VAL A 27 6.70 -2.17 3.54
CA VAL A 27 8.09 -2.07 3.07
C VAL A 27 8.59 -3.41 2.53
N LYS A 28 8.41 -4.49 3.29
CA LYS A 28 8.83 -5.84 2.88
C LYS A 28 8.13 -6.29 1.60
N LEU A 29 6.83 -6.03 1.46
CA LEU A 29 6.08 -6.37 0.25
C LEU A 29 6.58 -5.56 -0.95
N CYS A 30 6.82 -4.26 -0.77
CA CYS A 30 7.37 -3.43 -1.83
C CYS A 30 8.79 -3.86 -2.25
N THR A 31 9.67 -4.19 -1.30
CA THR A 31 11.05 -4.58 -1.63
C THR A 31 11.15 -6.00 -2.17
N SER A 32 10.39 -6.94 -1.62
CA SER A 32 10.55 -8.37 -1.90
C SER A 32 9.60 -8.90 -2.98
N VAL A 33 8.39 -8.36 -3.08
CA VAL A 33 7.41 -8.77 -4.10
C VAL A 33 7.48 -7.84 -5.31
N LEU A 34 7.47 -6.53 -5.07
CA LEU A 34 7.56 -5.55 -6.16
C LEU A 34 9.00 -5.24 -6.58
N ALA A 35 10.02 -5.85 -5.96
CA ALA A 35 11.44 -5.58 -6.27
C ALA A 35 11.76 -4.07 -6.30
N ALA A 36 11.19 -3.30 -5.36
CA ALA A 36 11.50 -1.89 -5.22
C ALA A 36 12.78 -1.71 -4.39
N ALA A 37 13.61 -0.74 -4.77
CA ALA A 37 14.68 -0.27 -3.88
C ALA A 37 14.05 0.44 -2.66
N LEU A 38 14.61 0.21 -1.48
CA LEU A 38 14.05 0.64 -0.19
C LEU A 38 13.85 2.15 -0.12
N GLU A 39 14.82 2.93 -0.59
CA GLU A 39 14.80 4.38 -0.61
C GLU A 39 13.67 4.97 -1.46
N ASN A 40 13.08 4.15 -2.34
CA ASN A 40 11.98 4.53 -3.21
C ASN A 40 10.62 4.06 -2.69
N VAL A 41 10.53 3.50 -1.49
CA VAL A 41 9.28 3.05 -0.87
C VAL A 41 8.76 4.14 0.05
N HIS A 42 7.50 4.52 -0.13
CA HIS A 42 6.81 5.45 0.76
C HIS A 42 5.53 4.82 1.30
N VAL A 43 5.34 4.85 2.61
CA VAL A 43 4.13 4.35 3.28
C VAL A 43 3.48 5.50 4.05
N ILE A 44 2.20 5.75 3.78
CA ILE A 44 1.45 6.89 4.32
C ILE A 44 0.15 6.37 4.95
N TYR A 45 -0.18 6.90 6.13
CA TYR A 45 -1.49 6.69 6.75
C TYR A 45 -2.25 8.01 6.76
N VAL A 46 -3.51 7.95 6.36
CA VAL A 46 -4.38 9.14 6.32
C VAL A 46 -5.63 8.84 7.13
N ASP A 47 -5.89 9.69 8.11
CA ASP A 47 -7.15 9.67 8.84
C ASP A 47 -8.26 10.32 8.02
N VAL A 48 -9.40 9.64 7.86
CA VAL A 48 -10.47 10.08 6.96
C VAL A 48 -11.87 9.93 7.52
N ARG A 49 -12.79 10.77 7.03
CA ARG A 49 -14.23 10.60 7.20
C ARG A 49 -14.80 9.90 5.96
N HIS A 50 -15.11 8.62 6.07
CA HIS A 50 -15.73 7.88 4.98
C HIS A 50 -17.22 8.19 4.83
N GLY A 51 -17.69 8.26 3.58
CA GLY A 51 -19.12 8.29 3.26
C GLY A 51 -19.69 6.90 2.97
N HIS A 52 -19.06 6.14 2.06
CA HIS A 52 -19.51 4.81 1.64
C HIS A 52 -18.34 3.93 1.17
N GLY A 53 -18.46 2.61 1.32
CA GLY A 53 -17.48 1.62 0.84
C GLY A 53 -16.88 0.77 1.94
N HIS A 54 -15.70 0.18 1.66
CA HIS A 54 -14.95 -0.57 2.65
C HIS A 54 -14.34 0.38 3.69
N PRO A 55 -14.17 -0.07 4.94
CA PRO A 55 -13.65 0.78 6.01
C PRO A 55 -12.22 1.24 5.72
N VAL A 56 -11.36 0.41 5.14
CA VAL A 56 -10.03 0.85 4.70
C VAL A 56 -9.99 0.99 3.17
N PHE A 57 -9.36 2.05 2.68
CA PHE A 57 -8.96 2.17 1.28
C PHE A 57 -7.43 2.20 1.19
N ALA A 58 -6.84 1.32 0.40
CA ALA A 58 -5.40 1.33 0.14
C ALA A 58 -5.15 1.67 -1.33
N GLU A 59 -4.47 2.77 -1.56
CA GLU A 59 -4.00 3.19 -2.86
C GLU A 59 -2.52 2.89 -3.00
N VAL A 60 -2.16 2.21 -4.08
CA VAL A 60 -0.77 1.89 -4.38
C VAL A 60 -0.40 2.44 -5.74
N GLN A 61 0.45 3.45 -5.78
CA GLN A 61 0.99 3.99 -7.02
C GLN A 61 2.37 3.39 -7.26
N TYR A 62 2.65 2.92 -8.47
CA TYR A 62 3.93 2.28 -8.77
C TYR A 62 4.36 2.50 -10.22
N ARG A 63 5.67 2.35 -10.48
CA ARG A 63 6.21 2.31 -11.85
C ARG A 63 5.94 0.93 -12.47
N VAL A 64 5.37 0.91 -13.67
CA VAL A 64 5.22 -0.32 -14.47
C VAL A 64 6.62 -0.82 -14.86
N GLU A 65 6.85 -2.10 -14.64
CA GLU A 65 8.10 -2.79 -14.96
C GLU A 65 7.78 -4.20 -15.47
N THR A 66 8.65 -4.76 -16.31
CA THR A 66 8.44 -6.12 -16.89
C THR A 66 8.39 -7.21 -15.83
N PHE A 67 9.08 -7.01 -14.71
CA PHE A 67 9.11 -7.93 -13.56
C PHE A 67 7.94 -7.72 -12.58
N ARG A 68 6.96 -6.85 -12.89
CA ARG A 68 5.71 -6.68 -12.13
C ARG A 68 4.49 -7.07 -12.99
N PRO A 69 4.42 -8.30 -13.52
CA PRO A 69 3.24 -8.73 -14.26
C PRO A 69 2.00 -8.81 -13.35
N PRO A 70 0.79 -8.91 -13.92
CA PRO A 70 -0.45 -8.96 -13.13
C PRO A 70 -0.46 -10.02 -12.01
N ALA A 71 0.19 -11.17 -12.21
CA ALA A 71 0.29 -12.21 -11.17
C ALA A 71 1.08 -11.74 -9.93
N VAL A 72 2.18 -11.00 -10.13
CA VAL A 72 2.97 -10.42 -9.04
C VAL A 72 2.16 -9.34 -8.32
N MET A 73 1.39 -8.53 -9.08
CA MET A 73 0.52 -7.53 -8.48
C MET A 73 -0.62 -8.16 -7.66
N ASN A 74 -1.21 -9.26 -8.12
CA ASN A 74 -2.23 -9.98 -7.35
C ASN A 74 -1.66 -10.55 -6.06
N GLN A 75 -0.48 -11.20 -6.11
CA GLN A 75 0.22 -11.68 -4.92
C GLN A 75 0.50 -10.54 -3.93
N PHE A 76 0.94 -9.38 -4.42
CA PHE A 76 1.16 -8.20 -3.60
C PHE A 76 -0.15 -7.71 -2.95
N MET A 77 -1.25 -7.64 -3.70
CA MET A 77 -2.55 -7.19 -3.19
C MET A 77 -3.12 -8.14 -2.12
N GLU A 78 -3.06 -9.45 -2.33
CA GLU A 78 -3.50 -10.45 -1.35
C GLU A 78 -2.69 -10.35 -0.05
N ALA A 79 -1.37 -10.20 -0.15
CA ALA A 79 -0.51 -10.07 1.01
C ALA A 79 -0.73 -8.73 1.75
N LEU A 80 -0.97 -7.64 1.01
CA LEU A 80 -1.31 -6.35 1.58
C LEU A 80 -2.67 -6.37 2.29
N GLU A 81 -3.67 -7.01 1.71
CA GLU A 81 -5.00 -7.21 2.32
C GLU A 81 -4.87 -7.93 3.66
N ASN A 82 -4.12 -9.03 3.69
CA ASN A 82 -3.85 -9.78 4.91
C ASN A 82 -3.12 -8.95 5.98
N ALA A 83 -2.11 -8.16 5.58
CA ALA A 83 -1.38 -7.28 6.51
C ALA A 83 -2.29 -6.21 7.11
N ILE A 84 -3.14 -5.58 6.28
CA ILE A 84 -4.11 -4.58 6.74
C ILE A 84 -5.10 -5.25 7.70
N ALA A 85 -5.76 -6.32 7.29
CA ALA A 85 -6.77 -7.01 8.11
C ALA A 85 -6.20 -7.44 9.47
N ARG A 86 -4.97 -7.94 9.48
CA ARG A 86 -4.27 -8.32 10.72
C ARG A 86 -3.97 -7.11 11.61
N CYS A 87 -3.55 -5.98 11.04
CA CYS A 87 -3.14 -4.79 11.80
C CYS A 87 -4.30 -3.91 12.27
N THR A 88 -5.38 -3.87 11.52
CA THR A 88 -6.53 -2.98 11.77
C THR A 88 -7.78 -3.74 12.22
N GLY A 89 -7.90 -5.04 11.92
CA GLY A 89 -9.15 -5.79 12.08
C GLY A 89 -10.21 -5.45 11.02
N LEU A 90 -9.85 -4.67 9.99
CA LEU A 90 -10.76 -4.12 8.99
C LEU A 90 -10.49 -4.70 7.60
N THR A 91 -11.55 -4.78 6.79
CA THR A 91 -11.42 -5.13 5.37
C THR A 91 -11.01 -3.92 4.54
N ALA A 92 -10.19 -4.16 3.52
CA ALA A 92 -9.65 -3.09 2.67
C ALA A 92 -10.18 -3.18 1.24
N ARG A 93 -10.47 -2.03 0.64
CA ARG A 93 -10.51 -1.91 -0.81
C ARG A 93 -9.13 -1.49 -1.29
N ILE A 94 -8.46 -2.34 -2.07
CA ILE A 94 -7.13 -2.06 -2.62
C ILE A 94 -7.26 -1.66 -4.09
N ARG A 95 -6.54 -0.61 -4.50
CA ARG A 95 -6.37 -0.23 -5.91
C ARG A 95 -4.90 0.08 -6.17
N CYS A 96 -4.34 -0.57 -7.20
CA CYS A 96 -2.98 -0.32 -7.64
C CYS A 96 -2.98 0.39 -9.00
N PHE A 97 -2.24 1.50 -9.09
CA PHE A 97 -2.13 2.32 -10.28
C PHE A 97 -0.69 2.28 -10.79
N GLY A 98 -0.52 1.64 -11.94
CA GLY A 98 0.78 1.55 -12.62
C GLY A 98 0.96 2.73 -13.58
N HIS A 99 2.12 3.39 -13.50
CA HIS A 99 2.52 4.45 -14.43
C HIS A 99 3.72 4.00 -15.26
N ALA A 100 3.67 4.24 -16.57
CA ALA A 100 4.84 4.09 -17.43
C ALA A 100 5.99 4.98 -16.94
N ALA A 101 7.24 4.55 -17.11
CA ALA A 101 8.41 5.31 -16.66
C ALA A 101 8.46 6.73 -17.24
N SER A 102 7.99 6.92 -18.48
CA SER A 102 7.88 8.24 -19.14
C SER A 102 6.91 9.21 -18.47
N ASN A 103 5.98 8.70 -17.65
CA ASN A 103 4.91 9.48 -17.04
C ASN A 103 5.18 9.80 -15.57
N ILE A 104 6.32 9.34 -15.02
CA ILE A 104 6.72 9.60 -13.64
C ILE A 104 7.79 10.67 -13.62
N HIS A 105 7.46 11.83 -13.08
CA HIS A 105 8.39 12.90 -12.76
C HIS A 105 8.49 13.00 -11.24
N ALA A 106 9.62 12.57 -10.67
CA ALA A 106 9.82 12.48 -9.22
C ALA A 106 11.23 12.95 -8.82
N ARG A 107 11.36 13.40 -7.57
CA ARG A 107 12.63 13.79 -6.95
C ARG A 107 12.62 13.38 -5.49
N ASN A 108 13.74 12.81 -5.05
CA ASN A 108 13.95 12.14 -3.76
C ASN A 108 13.18 10.83 -3.67
#